data_AF-A0ABD1HC48-F1
#
_entry.id   AF-A0ABD1HC48-F1
#
_cell.length_a   1.000
_cell.length_b   1.000
_cell.length_c   1.000
_cell.angle_alpha   90.00
_cell.angle_beta   90.00
_cell.angle_gamma   90.00
#
_symmetry.space_group_name_H-M   'P 1'
#
loop_
_entity.id
_entity.type
_entity.pdbx_description
1 polymer ?
#
loop_
_entity_poly.entity_id
_entity_poly.type
_entity_poly.pdbx_seq_one_letter_code
_entity_poly.pdbx_strand_id
1 'polypeptide(L)'
;MTTMSFVNLGRAPATSRSLKPPAKVNLPEFYAVRAWLYSSNRNAPLTCRIRRKRLSKLNECRVTSLDASEINEENTPCQIGNKANKQIEDSIEYVKNLLTTMGDGRISVSPYDTSIVALIKDLKGRDAPQFPSCLDWIARHQLADGSWGDEFFCIYDRILNTLACVVALKTWNLHHDMIEKGVTYIDENVHKLKDGNVEHMTSGFEIVFPALVERAENLGILPYDHPTINDIANKKEARLKKIPKDLIHQKATSLLYSLEGMGDLEWEKMLKLQFVDGSFLFSPASTACVFMHTNDRKCLKFIEC
;
A
#
# COMPACT_ATOMS: atom_id res chain seq x y z
N MET A 1 -10.10 -64.90 40.70
CA MET A 1 -8.96 -63.98 40.87
C MET A 1 -8.11 -64.09 39.62
N THR A 2 -8.12 -63.03 38.83
CA THR A 2 -7.66 -62.98 37.43
C THR A 2 -6.14 -62.78 37.37
N THR A 3 -5.46 -63.65 36.63
CA THR A 3 -4.01 -63.66 36.40
C THR A 3 -3.59 -62.55 35.44
N MET A 4 -2.62 -61.72 35.88
CA MET A 4 -1.92 -60.73 35.05
C MET A 4 -0.82 -61.37 34.21
N SER A 5 -0.77 -61.00 32.94
CA SER A 5 0.31 -61.29 32.00
C SER A 5 1.17 -60.04 31.80
N PHE A 6 2.44 -60.13 32.17
CA PHE A 6 3.50 -59.24 31.67
C PHE A 6 4.23 -59.97 30.55
N VAL A 7 4.34 -59.35 29.37
CA VAL A 7 5.22 -59.81 28.30
C VAL A 7 6.31 -58.76 28.06
N ASN A 8 7.54 -59.28 28.11
CA ASN A 8 8.82 -58.63 28.02
C ASN A 8 9.12 -58.02 26.63
N LEU A 9 9.95 -56.98 26.66
CA LEU A 9 10.53 -56.31 25.49
C LEU A 9 11.42 -57.27 24.67
N GLY A 10 11.13 -57.35 23.37
CA GLY A 10 12.01 -57.89 22.33
C GLY A 10 12.37 -56.81 21.32
N ARG A 11 13.67 -56.58 21.15
CA ARG A 11 14.37 -55.57 20.35
C ARG A 11 14.10 -55.70 18.84
N ALA A 12 13.89 -54.58 18.15
CA ALA A 12 14.04 -54.45 16.69
C ALA A 12 14.86 -53.17 16.35
N PRO A 13 15.60 -53.13 15.23
CA PRO A 13 16.81 -52.32 15.10
C PRO A 13 16.55 -50.87 14.67
N ALA A 14 17.36 -49.96 15.21
CA ALA A 14 17.37 -48.54 14.86
C ALA A 14 17.89 -48.35 13.43
N THR A 15 17.02 -47.88 12.53
CA THR A 15 17.42 -47.33 11.24
C THR A 15 17.74 -45.85 11.40
N SER A 16 19.03 -45.51 11.41
CA SER A 16 19.49 -44.12 11.34
C SER A 16 19.24 -43.57 9.94
N ARG A 17 18.11 -42.89 9.73
CA ARG A 17 17.96 -41.97 8.59
C ARG A 17 18.74 -40.70 8.92
N SER A 18 19.95 -40.60 8.35
CA SER A 18 20.67 -39.33 8.25
C SER A 18 19.82 -38.32 7.48
N LEU A 19 19.15 -37.41 8.21
CA LEU A 19 18.57 -36.20 7.63
C LEU A 19 19.72 -35.38 7.05
N LYS A 20 19.81 -35.32 5.72
CA LYS A 20 20.65 -34.31 5.06
C LYS A 20 20.13 -32.93 5.47
N PRO A 21 20.99 -32.00 5.92
CA PRO A 21 20.54 -30.64 6.19
C PRO A 21 19.99 -30.03 4.89
N PRO A 22 18.98 -29.15 4.97
CA PRO A 22 18.46 -28.50 3.78
C PRO A 22 19.62 -27.76 3.11
N ALA A 23 19.78 -28.00 1.81
CA ALA A 23 20.80 -27.34 1.00
C ALA A 23 20.67 -25.83 1.22
N LYS A 24 21.75 -25.20 1.70
CA LYS A 24 21.88 -23.74 1.68
C LYS A 24 21.85 -23.30 0.23
N VAL A 25 20.68 -22.89 -0.24
CA VAL A 25 20.52 -22.24 -1.54
C VAL A 25 21.00 -20.80 -1.37
N ASN A 26 22.31 -20.60 -1.58
CA ASN A 26 22.90 -19.28 -1.73
C ASN A 26 22.58 -18.77 -3.14
N LEU A 27 21.64 -17.84 -3.27
CA LEU A 27 21.39 -17.11 -4.51
C LEU A 27 21.69 -15.61 -4.33
N PRO A 28 22.69 -15.06 -5.05
CA PRO A 28 23.18 -13.68 -4.89
C PRO A 28 22.11 -12.60 -5.12
N GLU A 29 21.05 -12.89 -5.87
CA GLU A 29 20.10 -11.88 -6.34
C GLU A 29 19.21 -11.34 -5.21
N PHE A 30 18.78 -12.18 -4.27
CA PHE A 30 18.04 -11.71 -3.09
C PHE A 30 18.97 -11.04 -2.07
N TYR A 31 20.19 -11.54 -1.87
CA TYR A 31 21.18 -10.82 -1.07
C TYR A 31 21.52 -9.47 -1.70
N ALA A 32 21.54 -9.36 -3.03
CA ALA A 32 21.76 -8.10 -3.72
C ALA A 32 20.56 -7.17 -3.57
N VAL A 33 19.31 -7.62 -3.74
CA VAL A 33 18.12 -6.80 -3.53
C VAL A 33 18.00 -6.38 -2.07
N ARG A 34 18.21 -7.30 -1.13
CA ARG A 34 18.14 -7.04 0.31
C ARG A 34 19.30 -6.16 0.78
N ALA A 35 20.53 -6.42 0.34
CA ALA A 35 21.68 -5.55 0.62
C ALA A 35 21.50 -4.18 -0.05
N TRP A 36 20.94 -4.13 -1.25
CA TRP A 36 20.61 -2.87 -1.94
C TRP A 36 19.57 -2.08 -1.13
N LEU A 37 18.46 -2.70 -0.73
CA LEU A 37 17.43 -2.09 0.13
C LEU A 37 18.02 -1.60 1.46
N TYR A 38 18.87 -2.40 2.14
CA TYR A 38 19.57 -1.95 3.35
C TYR A 38 20.63 -0.87 3.08
N SER A 39 21.21 -0.80 1.88
CA SER A 39 22.30 0.12 1.52
C SER A 39 21.82 1.46 0.96
N SER A 40 20.54 1.58 0.58
CA SER A 40 19.94 2.80 0.02
C SER A 40 19.95 4.01 0.97
N ASN A 41 20.55 3.89 2.15
CA ASN A 41 20.96 5.00 3.01
C ASN A 41 22.21 5.76 2.48
N ARG A 42 22.65 5.52 1.24
CA ARG A 42 23.70 6.29 0.58
C ARG A 42 23.26 6.75 -0.82
N ASN A 43 23.16 8.07 -0.95
CA ASN A 43 22.92 8.79 -2.20
C ASN A 43 23.87 8.33 -3.32
N ALA A 44 23.40 7.44 -4.19
CA ALA A 44 24.02 7.18 -5.49
C ALA A 44 22.94 6.72 -6.49
N PRO A 45 22.68 7.47 -7.58
CA PRO A 45 21.65 7.11 -8.54
C PRO A 45 22.15 6.01 -9.48
N LEU A 46 21.53 4.82 -9.44
CA LEU A 46 21.70 3.82 -10.49
C LEU A 46 20.71 4.11 -11.63
N THR A 47 21.27 4.39 -12.80
CA THR A 47 20.59 4.71 -14.04
C THR A 47 19.82 3.50 -14.58
N CYS A 48 18.55 3.36 -14.21
CA CYS A 48 17.58 2.72 -15.09
C CYS A 48 17.16 3.76 -16.13
N ARG A 49 17.50 3.55 -17.41
CA ARG A 49 17.06 4.40 -18.53
C ARG A 49 15.57 4.17 -18.79
N ILE A 50 14.72 4.71 -17.92
CA ILE A 50 13.40 5.17 -18.33
C ILE A 50 13.66 6.47 -19.10
N ARG A 51 13.30 6.52 -20.38
CA ARG A 51 13.35 7.77 -21.17
C ARG A 51 12.36 8.78 -20.58
N ARG A 52 12.78 9.48 -19.51
CA ARG A 52 12.17 10.73 -19.09
C ARG A 52 12.69 11.81 -20.03
N LYS A 53 11.83 12.32 -20.91
CA LYS A 53 12.09 13.62 -21.56
C LYS A 53 12.30 14.65 -20.44
N ARG A 54 13.41 15.37 -20.56
CA ARG A 54 13.93 16.35 -19.63
C ARG A 54 12.90 17.48 -19.48
N LEU A 55 12.07 17.46 -18.43
CA LEU A 55 11.31 18.65 -18.04
C LEU A 55 12.28 19.61 -17.34
N SER A 56 12.60 20.71 -18.01
CA SER A 56 13.29 21.84 -17.41
C SER A 56 12.38 22.50 -16.38
N LYS A 57 12.91 22.70 -15.16
CA LYS A 57 12.45 23.60 -14.09
C LYS A 57 11.00 24.10 -14.24
N LEU A 58 10.06 23.34 -13.68
CA LEU A 58 8.74 23.84 -13.32
C LEU A 58 8.91 24.81 -12.15
N ASN A 59 8.71 26.10 -12.40
CA ASN A 59 8.41 27.04 -11.33
C ASN A 59 6.98 26.72 -10.85
N GLU A 60 6.83 26.45 -9.56
CA GLU A 60 5.54 26.48 -8.88
C GLU A 60 4.90 27.86 -9.08
N CYS A 61 3.86 27.95 -9.91
CA CYS A 61 2.97 29.09 -9.89
C CYS A 61 2.03 28.92 -8.68
N ARG A 62 2.43 29.48 -7.54
CA ARG A 62 1.49 29.78 -6.46
C ARG A 62 0.49 30.79 -6.99
N VAL A 63 -0.81 30.45 -6.93
CA VAL A 63 -1.89 31.41 -7.16
C VAL A 63 -1.91 32.34 -5.95
N THR A 64 -1.19 33.46 -6.05
CA THR A 64 -1.27 34.54 -5.06
C THR A 64 -2.56 35.31 -5.28
N SER A 65 -3.37 35.40 -4.23
CA SER A 65 -4.49 36.33 -4.13
C SER A 65 -4.02 37.74 -4.48
N LEU A 66 -4.84 38.43 -5.29
CA LEU A 66 -4.64 39.82 -5.68
C LEU A 66 -4.73 40.73 -4.45
N ASP A 67 -3.59 41.04 -3.84
CA ASP A 67 -3.46 42.24 -3.01
C ASP A 67 -2.86 43.36 -3.85
N ALA A 68 -3.59 44.47 -3.85
CA ALA A 68 -3.28 45.68 -4.60
C ALA A 68 -2.15 46.50 -3.93
N SER A 69 -1.46 47.29 -4.76
CA SER A 69 -0.36 48.26 -4.49
C SER A 69 1.05 47.64 -4.40
N GLU A 70 2.09 48.12 -5.09
CA GLU A 70 2.43 49.47 -5.56
C GLU A 70 2.99 49.47 -7.00
N ILE A 71 2.66 50.52 -7.75
CA ILE A 71 3.07 50.75 -9.14
C ILE A 71 4.49 51.31 -9.15
N ASN A 72 5.44 50.60 -9.75
CA ASN A 72 6.71 51.18 -10.17
C ASN A 72 6.65 51.41 -11.69
N GLU A 73 6.69 52.68 -12.08
CA GLU A 73 6.60 53.17 -13.46
C GLU A 73 7.87 52.83 -14.23
N GLU A 74 7.80 51.83 -15.12
CA GLU A 74 8.52 51.75 -16.41
C GLU A 74 8.19 50.42 -17.11
N ASN A 75 6.96 50.28 -17.63
CA ASN A 75 6.65 49.25 -18.63
C ASN A 75 5.58 49.79 -19.59
N THR A 76 5.94 49.94 -20.86
CA THR A 76 5.03 50.43 -21.91
C THR A 76 3.82 49.50 -22.05
N PRO A 77 2.57 49.98 -22.20
CA PRO A 77 1.35 49.15 -22.22
C PRO A 77 1.38 47.97 -23.22
N CYS A 78 2.11 48.13 -24.32
CA CYS A 78 2.27 47.13 -25.37
C CYS A 78 3.11 45.90 -24.92
N GLN A 79 4.08 46.07 -24.02
CA GLN A 79 4.92 44.96 -23.53
C GLN A 79 4.18 44.05 -22.55
N ILE A 80 3.24 44.62 -21.77
CA ILE A 80 2.40 43.88 -20.82
C ILE A 80 1.40 42.99 -21.59
N GLY A 81 0.79 43.52 -22.66
CA GLY A 81 -0.12 42.76 -23.52
C GLY A 81 0.57 41.59 -24.24
N ASN A 82 1.79 41.79 -24.73
CA ASN A 82 2.56 40.72 -25.39
C ASN A 82 2.98 39.60 -24.42
N LYS A 83 3.31 39.93 -23.17
CA LYS A 83 3.64 38.94 -22.13
C LYS A 83 2.41 38.12 -21.71
N ALA A 84 1.25 38.78 -21.55
CA ALA A 84 0.00 38.10 -21.24
C ALA A 84 -0.45 37.15 -22.36
N ASN A 85 -0.34 37.58 -23.63
CA ASN A 85 -0.67 36.73 -24.77
C ASN A 85 0.23 35.50 -24.86
N LYS A 86 1.55 35.66 -24.61
CA LYS A 86 2.48 34.53 -24.57
C LYS A 86 2.15 33.55 -23.45
N GLN A 87 1.79 34.04 -22.25
CA GLN A 87 1.37 33.16 -21.15
C GLN A 87 0.10 32.36 -21.47
N ILE A 88 -0.83 32.97 -22.22
CA ILE A 88 -2.04 32.28 -22.69
C ILE A 88 -1.65 31.21 -23.72
N GLU A 89 -0.78 31.51 -24.67
CA GLU A 89 -0.29 30.54 -25.67
C GLU A 89 0.43 29.36 -25.00
N ASP A 90 1.34 29.63 -24.06
CA ASP A 90 2.06 28.61 -23.29
C ASP A 90 1.08 27.73 -22.48
N SER A 91 0.03 28.33 -21.90
CA SER A 91 -1.02 27.60 -21.16
C SER A 91 -1.86 26.73 -22.09
N ILE A 92 -2.20 27.22 -23.29
CA ILE A 92 -2.92 26.46 -24.31
C ILE A 92 -2.07 25.27 -24.77
N GLU A 93 -0.77 25.47 -25.01
CA GLU A 93 0.15 24.40 -25.39
C GLU A 93 0.29 23.36 -24.27
N TYR A 94 0.41 23.81 -23.02
CA TYR A 94 0.44 22.92 -21.85
C TYR A 94 -0.82 22.06 -21.76
N VAL A 95 -2.01 22.66 -21.86
CA VAL A 95 -3.29 21.93 -21.80
C VAL A 95 -3.42 20.97 -22.98
N LYS A 96 -3.06 21.38 -24.20
CA LYS A 96 -3.04 20.48 -25.37
C LYS A 96 -2.13 19.28 -25.12
N ASN A 97 -0.91 19.52 -24.63
CA ASN A 97 0.04 18.45 -24.34
C ASN A 97 -0.46 17.54 -23.21
N LEU A 98 -1.08 18.10 -22.16
CA LEU A 98 -1.69 17.33 -21.09
C LEU A 98 -2.75 16.38 -21.66
N LEU A 99 -3.70 16.89 -22.44
CA LEU A 99 -4.79 16.12 -23.04
C LEU A 99 -4.29 15.05 -24.02
N THR A 100 -3.27 15.34 -24.83
CA THR A 100 -2.72 14.37 -25.79
C THR A 100 -1.87 13.28 -25.15
N THR A 101 -1.43 13.48 -23.91
CA THR A 101 -0.61 12.52 -23.16
C THR A 101 -1.34 11.92 -21.96
N MET A 102 -2.68 12.02 -21.93
CA MET A 102 -3.53 11.27 -21.01
C MET A 102 -3.62 9.82 -21.50
N GLY A 103 -2.94 8.91 -20.80
CA GLY A 103 -3.14 7.46 -20.90
C GLY A 103 -4.33 7.04 -20.03
N ASP A 104 -4.17 5.97 -19.27
CA ASP A 104 -5.23 5.40 -18.41
C ASP A 104 -5.58 6.25 -17.17
N GLY A 105 -4.82 7.30 -16.92
CA GLY A 105 -5.06 8.26 -15.84
C GLY A 105 -3.78 8.93 -15.37
N ARG A 106 -3.92 10.06 -14.67
CA ARG A 106 -2.83 10.69 -13.91
C ARG A 106 -3.29 10.86 -12.48
N ILE A 107 -2.88 9.93 -11.63
CA ILE A 107 -3.22 9.89 -10.21
C ILE A 107 -1.93 9.79 -9.40
N SER A 108 -1.94 10.35 -8.18
CA SER A 108 -0.86 10.14 -7.22
C SER A 108 -0.78 8.66 -6.82
N VAL A 109 0.40 8.24 -6.36
CA VAL A 109 0.59 6.89 -5.84
C VAL A 109 -0.02 6.81 -4.46
N SER A 110 -0.83 5.78 -4.21
CA SER A 110 -1.39 5.44 -2.91
C SER A 110 -0.37 4.62 -2.09
N PRO A 111 0.16 5.12 -0.96
CA PRO A 111 1.01 4.32 -0.08
C PRO A 111 0.31 3.07 0.44
N TYR A 112 -0.99 3.16 0.74
CA TYR A 112 -1.83 2.06 1.17
C TYR A 112 -1.86 0.93 0.14
N ASP A 113 -2.28 1.21 -1.10
CA ASP A 113 -2.36 0.20 -2.16
C ASP A 113 -0.99 -0.40 -2.47
N THR A 114 0.03 0.45 -2.54
CA THR A 114 1.43 0.04 -2.76
C THR A 114 1.89 -0.93 -1.68
N SER A 115 1.48 -0.69 -0.42
CA SER A 115 1.80 -1.56 0.71
C SER A 115 1.10 -2.90 0.64
N ILE A 116 -0.18 -2.94 0.24
CA ILE A 116 -0.90 -4.21 0.08
C ILE A 116 -0.30 -5.05 -1.06
N VAL A 117 0.03 -4.42 -2.19
CA VAL A 117 0.72 -5.09 -3.32
C VAL A 117 2.10 -5.61 -2.89
N ALA A 118 2.83 -4.87 -2.05
CA ALA A 118 4.12 -5.31 -1.52
C ALA A 118 4.05 -6.60 -0.68
N LEU A 119 2.87 -7.00 -0.19
CA LEU A 119 2.70 -8.23 0.61
C LEU A 119 2.62 -9.49 -0.25
N ILE A 120 2.47 -9.35 -1.58
CA ILE A 120 2.41 -10.49 -2.49
C ILE A 120 3.76 -11.21 -2.46
N LYS A 121 3.73 -12.49 -2.08
CA LYS A 121 4.91 -13.36 -2.07
C LYS A 121 5.31 -13.76 -3.48
N ASP A 122 6.60 -13.97 -3.66
CA ASP A 122 7.17 -14.44 -4.91
C ASP A 122 6.51 -15.74 -5.42
N LEU A 123 6.13 -15.74 -6.69
CA LEU A 123 5.41 -16.86 -7.31
C LEU A 123 6.25 -18.11 -7.52
N LYS A 124 7.58 -17.99 -7.38
CA LYS A 124 8.50 -19.14 -7.42
C LYS A 124 8.73 -19.73 -6.02
N GLY A 125 8.01 -19.24 -5.00
CA GLY A 125 8.09 -19.72 -3.62
C GLY A 125 9.34 -19.24 -2.87
N ARG A 126 10.03 -18.20 -3.36
CA ARG A 126 11.13 -17.59 -2.61
C ARG A 126 10.56 -16.82 -1.41
N ASP A 127 11.36 -16.71 -0.36
CA ASP A 127 11.07 -15.85 0.78
C ASP A 127 11.38 -14.38 0.44
N ALA A 128 10.65 -13.85 -0.54
CA ALA A 128 10.85 -12.53 -1.12
C ALA A 128 9.52 -11.96 -1.68
N PRO A 129 9.37 -10.63 -1.78
CA PRO A 129 8.22 -10.01 -2.40
C PRO A 129 8.23 -10.25 -3.91
N GLN A 130 7.04 -10.45 -4.50
CA GLN A 130 6.87 -10.48 -5.95
C GLN A 130 7.19 -9.11 -6.57
N PHE A 131 6.88 -8.02 -5.85
CA PHE A 131 7.03 -6.64 -6.30
C PHE A 131 7.97 -5.84 -5.39
N PRO A 132 9.31 -6.06 -5.46
CA PRO A 132 10.26 -5.35 -4.61
C PRO A 132 10.29 -3.82 -4.83
N SER A 133 9.86 -3.35 -6.01
CA SER A 133 9.72 -1.92 -6.32
C SER A 133 8.70 -1.21 -5.42
N CYS A 134 7.68 -1.90 -4.93
CA CYS A 134 6.70 -1.33 -4.00
C CYS A 134 7.37 -0.99 -2.66
N LEU A 135 8.22 -1.88 -2.13
CA LEU A 135 8.97 -1.62 -0.89
C LEU A 135 10.01 -0.51 -1.06
N ASP A 136 10.68 -0.48 -2.21
CA ASP A 136 11.60 0.63 -2.55
C ASP A 136 10.88 1.98 -2.63
N TRP A 137 9.67 2.00 -3.20
CA TRP A 137 8.84 3.20 -3.21
C TRP A 137 8.47 3.61 -1.77
N ILE A 138 7.98 2.69 -0.95
CA ILE A 138 7.64 2.96 0.46
C ILE A 138 8.85 3.55 1.20
N ALA A 139 10.03 2.96 1.05
CA ALA A 139 11.26 3.40 1.70
C ALA A 139 11.71 4.82 1.30
N ARG A 140 11.33 5.30 0.11
CA ARG A 140 11.70 6.64 -0.39
C ARG A 140 10.68 7.73 -0.10
N HIS A 141 9.48 7.37 0.38
CA HIS A 141 8.35 8.31 0.49
C HIS A 141 7.79 8.42 1.92
N GLN A 142 8.57 8.05 2.93
CA GLN A 142 8.23 8.41 4.31
C GLN A 142 8.40 9.92 4.51
N LEU A 143 7.41 10.54 5.11
CA LEU A 143 7.41 11.97 5.44
C LEU A 143 8.34 12.24 6.64
N ALA A 144 8.70 13.51 6.83
CA ALA A 144 9.62 13.92 7.88
C ALA A 144 9.11 13.62 9.31
N ASP A 145 7.78 13.56 9.49
CA ASP A 145 7.12 13.21 10.75
C ASP A 145 7.02 11.70 11.00
N GLY A 146 7.55 10.87 10.09
CA GLY A 146 7.51 9.41 10.18
C GLY A 146 6.28 8.76 9.54
N SER A 147 5.33 9.57 9.05
CA SER A 147 4.10 9.06 8.42
C SER A 147 4.24 8.83 6.91
N TRP A 148 3.23 8.20 6.31
CA TRP A 148 3.00 8.17 4.86
C TRP A 148 1.59 8.68 4.57
N GLY A 149 1.41 9.34 3.43
CA GLY A 149 0.09 9.82 2.98
C GLY A 149 0.23 10.95 1.98
N ASP A 150 -0.88 11.63 1.71
CA ASP A 150 -0.92 12.76 0.80
C ASP A 150 -0.25 14.01 1.41
N GLU A 151 0.10 14.96 0.53
CA GLU A 151 0.56 16.29 0.90
C GLU A 151 -0.53 17.03 1.68
N PHE A 152 -1.79 16.87 1.28
CA PHE A 152 -2.92 17.38 2.05
C PHE A 152 -3.18 16.52 3.28
N PHE A 153 -3.13 17.13 4.46
CA PHE A 153 -3.32 16.41 5.71
C PHE A 153 -4.78 15.99 5.93
N CYS A 154 -5.01 14.68 5.98
CA CYS A 154 -6.23 14.06 6.51
C CYS A 154 -5.82 12.98 7.52
N ILE A 155 -6.39 12.98 8.73
CA ILE A 155 -6.00 12.03 9.76
C ILE A 155 -6.33 10.57 9.37
N TYR A 156 -7.46 10.33 8.70
CA TYR A 156 -7.85 9.00 8.21
C TYR A 156 -6.87 8.49 7.17
N ASP A 157 -6.52 9.34 6.20
CA ASP A 157 -5.50 9.04 5.20
C ASP A 157 -4.15 8.71 5.85
N ARG A 158 -3.68 9.62 6.73
CA ARG A 158 -2.33 9.54 7.25
C ARG A 158 -2.12 8.34 8.16
N ILE A 159 -3.09 8.02 9.01
CA ILE A 159 -3.01 6.82 9.86
C ILE A 159 -3.09 5.55 9.02
N LEU A 160 -4.02 5.47 8.05
CA LEU A 160 -4.20 4.27 7.24
C LEU A 160 -2.95 3.95 6.39
N ASN A 161 -2.42 4.96 5.69
CA ASN A 161 -1.22 4.82 4.87
C ASN A 161 0.01 4.44 5.70
N THR A 162 0.20 5.10 6.85
CA THR A 162 1.33 4.81 7.74
C THR A 162 1.27 3.37 8.27
N LEU A 163 0.10 2.94 8.73
CA LEU A 163 -0.12 1.57 9.23
C LEU A 163 0.18 0.54 8.15
N ALA A 164 -0.32 0.74 6.92
CA ALA A 164 -0.09 -0.17 5.81
C ALA A 164 1.40 -0.27 5.46
N CYS A 165 2.11 0.86 5.39
CA CYS A 165 3.55 0.90 5.10
C CYS A 165 4.37 0.18 6.17
N VAL A 166 4.07 0.43 7.44
CA VAL A 166 4.71 -0.25 8.59
C VAL A 166 4.51 -1.77 8.51
N VAL A 167 3.29 -2.22 8.24
CA VAL A 167 2.95 -3.64 8.07
C VAL A 167 3.74 -4.26 6.92
N ALA A 168 3.84 -3.59 5.77
CA ALA A 168 4.59 -4.07 4.61
C ALA A 168 6.09 -4.19 4.94
N LEU A 169 6.70 -3.14 5.49
CA LEU A 169 8.12 -3.14 5.86
C LEU A 169 8.45 -4.22 6.89
N LYS A 170 7.59 -4.38 7.92
CA LYS A 170 7.79 -5.40 8.95
C LYS A 170 7.63 -6.81 8.41
N THR A 171 6.66 -7.06 7.53
CA THR A 171 6.42 -8.38 6.92
C THR A 171 7.69 -8.93 6.27
N TRP A 172 8.49 -8.04 5.66
CA TRP A 172 9.75 -8.39 5.00
C TRP A 172 10.99 -8.14 5.86
N ASN A 173 10.81 -7.68 7.10
CA ASN A 173 11.87 -7.35 8.06
C ASN A 173 12.91 -6.37 7.50
N LEU A 174 12.43 -5.28 6.90
CA LEU A 174 13.24 -4.23 6.27
C LEU A 174 13.08 -2.88 7.00
N HIS A 175 14.08 -2.01 6.89
CA HIS A 175 14.01 -0.60 7.33
C HIS A 175 13.48 -0.39 8.76
N HIS A 176 14.15 -1.00 9.74
CA HIS A 176 13.74 -0.96 11.15
C HIS A 176 13.54 0.46 11.70
N ASP A 177 14.38 1.41 11.30
CA ASP A 177 14.29 2.81 11.68
C ASP A 177 13.02 3.49 11.15
N MET A 178 12.60 3.14 9.94
CA MET A 178 11.37 3.66 9.33
C MET A 178 10.14 3.06 9.99
N ILE A 179 10.19 1.77 10.34
CA ILE A 179 9.15 1.08 11.11
C ILE A 179 8.96 1.79 12.46
N GLU A 180 10.03 2.04 13.20
CA GLU A 180 9.97 2.69 14.52
C GLU A 180 9.34 4.09 14.45
N LYS A 181 9.74 4.90 13.45
CA LYS A 181 9.15 6.23 13.22
C LYS A 181 7.66 6.15 12.87
N GLY A 182 7.27 5.23 11.99
CA GLY A 182 5.86 5.05 11.60
C GLY A 182 5.00 4.58 12.77
N VAL A 183 5.52 3.67 13.60
CA VAL A 183 4.87 3.20 14.82
C VAL A 183 4.69 4.34 15.82
N THR A 184 5.75 5.12 16.04
CA THR A 184 5.72 6.30 16.92
C THR A 184 4.65 7.29 16.44
N TYR A 185 4.62 7.59 15.14
CA TYR A 185 3.60 8.45 14.56
C TYR A 185 2.17 7.93 14.82
N ILE A 186 1.92 6.63 14.63
CA ILE A 186 0.59 6.05 14.86
C ILE A 186 0.20 6.18 16.34
N ASP A 187 1.10 5.83 17.26
CA ASP A 187 0.85 5.92 18.71
C ASP A 187 0.51 7.36 19.15
N GLU A 188 1.26 8.34 18.66
CA GLU A 188 1.06 9.75 18.97
C GLU A 188 -0.21 10.35 18.34
N ASN A 189 -0.77 9.74 17.29
CA ASN A 189 -1.82 10.38 16.47
C ASN A 189 -3.12 9.59 16.34
N VAL A 190 -3.17 8.30 16.69
CA VAL A 190 -4.36 7.45 16.48
C VAL A 190 -5.60 7.96 17.22
N HIS A 191 -5.42 8.58 18.39
CA HIS A 191 -6.51 9.18 19.15
C HIS A 191 -7.26 10.29 18.38
N LYS A 192 -6.56 10.98 17.46
CA LYS A 192 -7.12 12.06 16.63
C LYS A 192 -8.15 11.55 15.61
N LEU A 193 -8.23 10.23 15.36
CA LEU A 193 -9.29 9.65 14.52
C LEU A 193 -10.70 9.88 15.11
N LYS A 194 -10.81 10.07 16.44
CA LYS A 194 -12.07 10.36 17.11
C LYS A 194 -12.65 11.72 16.69
N ASP A 195 -11.78 12.70 16.52
CA ASP A 195 -12.13 14.09 16.22
C ASP A 195 -11.95 14.42 14.72
N GLY A 196 -11.66 13.40 13.90
CA GLY A 196 -11.52 13.54 12.45
C GLY A 196 -12.84 13.93 11.78
N ASN A 197 -12.77 14.77 10.74
CA ASN A 197 -13.95 15.08 9.92
C ASN A 197 -14.40 13.82 9.15
N VAL A 198 -15.53 13.24 9.53
CA VAL A 198 -16.09 12.03 8.91
C VAL A 198 -16.38 12.21 7.43
N GLU A 199 -16.63 13.43 6.96
CA GLU A 199 -16.82 13.72 5.52
C GLU A 199 -15.54 13.48 4.70
N HIS A 200 -14.37 13.53 5.35
CA HIS A 200 -13.06 13.28 4.74
C HIS A 200 -12.55 11.86 4.99
N MET A 201 -13.35 11.00 5.63
CA MET A 201 -12.96 9.62 5.89
C MET A 201 -12.75 8.88 4.58
N THR A 202 -11.61 8.18 4.45
CA THR A 202 -11.28 7.46 3.22
C THR A 202 -12.29 6.34 2.97
N SER A 203 -12.54 6.05 1.69
CA SER A 203 -13.52 5.03 1.30
C SER A 203 -13.12 3.67 1.86
N GLY A 204 -14.05 3.01 2.55
CA GLY A 204 -13.79 1.71 3.16
C GLY A 204 -12.95 1.74 4.44
N PHE A 205 -12.56 2.92 4.97
CA PHE A 205 -11.70 3.04 6.16
C PHE A 205 -12.13 2.15 7.33
N GLU A 206 -13.41 2.21 7.72
CA GLU A 206 -13.95 1.41 8.84
C GLU A 206 -13.91 -0.11 8.59
N ILE A 207 -13.74 -0.56 7.34
CA ILE A 207 -13.62 -1.97 6.98
C ILE A 207 -12.15 -2.39 6.98
N VAL A 208 -11.29 -1.59 6.32
CA VAL A 208 -9.88 -1.95 6.07
C VAL A 208 -8.96 -1.64 7.25
N PHE A 209 -9.22 -0.56 7.98
CA PHE A 209 -8.36 -0.14 9.09
C PHE A 209 -8.29 -1.20 10.20
N PRO A 210 -9.42 -1.76 10.71
CA PRO A 210 -9.33 -2.82 11.73
C PRO A 210 -8.64 -4.09 11.24
N ALA A 211 -8.78 -4.45 9.96
CA ALA A 211 -8.08 -5.62 9.41
C ALA A 211 -6.55 -5.41 9.34
N LEU A 212 -6.12 -4.19 9.03
CA LEU A 212 -4.70 -3.84 9.07
C LEU A 212 -4.15 -3.80 10.50
N VAL A 213 -4.93 -3.33 11.48
CA VAL A 213 -4.54 -3.36 12.89
C VAL A 213 -4.33 -4.81 13.34
N GLU A 214 -5.29 -5.69 13.09
CA GLU A 214 -5.17 -7.12 13.39
C GLU A 214 -3.92 -7.73 12.75
N ARG A 215 -3.61 -7.37 11.50
CA ARG A 215 -2.37 -7.81 10.84
C ARG A 215 -1.11 -7.26 11.53
N ALA A 216 -1.12 -6.02 12.00
CA ALA A 216 0.00 -5.43 12.72
C ALA A 216 0.21 -6.04 14.11
N GLU A 217 -0.87 -6.39 14.83
CA GLU A 217 -0.83 -7.18 16.08
C GLU A 217 -0.24 -8.58 15.82
N ASN A 218 -0.71 -9.22 14.74
CA ASN A 218 -0.10 -10.31 13.98
C ASN A 218 1.44 -10.33 14.01
N LEU A 219 2.02 -9.16 13.76
CA LEU A 219 3.45 -8.96 13.54
C LEU A 219 4.16 -8.36 14.77
N GLY A 220 3.43 -8.11 15.86
CA GLY A 220 3.94 -7.56 17.12
C GLY A 220 4.46 -6.13 17.02
N ILE A 221 3.76 -5.23 16.32
CA ILE A 221 4.24 -3.86 16.05
C ILE A 221 3.39 -2.74 16.68
N LEU A 222 2.07 -2.91 16.83
CA LEU A 222 1.13 -1.82 17.12
C LEU A 222 0.08 -2.23 18.16
N PRO A 223 -0.60 -1.26 18.81
CA PRO A 223 -1.05 -1.45 20.19
C PRO A 223 -2.32 -2.28 20.30
N TYR A 224 -2.31 -3.16 21.30
CA TYR A 224 -3.30 -4.21 21.56
C TYR A 224 -4.62 -3.74 22.18
N ASP A 225 -4.72 -2.48 22.65
CA ASP A 225 -5.93 -1.99 23.33
C ASP A 225 -6.05 -0.45 23.33
N HIS A 226 -6.27 0.16 22.17
CA HIS A 226 -6.59 1.60 22.09
C HIS A 226 -8.11 1.80 21.95
N PRO A 227 -8.78 2.61 22.80
CA PRO A 227 -10.24 2.76 22.77
C PRO A 227 -10.80 3.15 21.40
N THR A 228 -10.14 4.07 20.69
CA THR A 228 -10.55 4.49 19.35
C THR A 228 -10.46 3.36 18.32
N ILE A 229 -9.46 2.46 18.43
CA ILE A 229 -9.32 1.30 17.55
C ILE A 229 -10.46 0.32 17.81
N ASN A 230 -10.72 0.01 19.09
CA ASN A 230 -11.80 -0.88 19.51
C ASN A 230 -13.17 -0.36 19.05
N ASP A 231 -13.42 0.95 19.17
CA ASP A 231 -14.66 1.57 18.68
C ASP A 231 -14.85 1.38 17.17
N ILE A 232 -13.78 1.52 16.38
CA ILE A 232 -13.84 1.31 14.92
C ILE A 232 -14.02 -0.17 14.59
N ALA A 233 -13.35 -1.08 15.31
CA ALA A 233 -13.54 -2.52 15.16
C ALA A 233 -14.99 -2.96 15.47
N ASN A 234 -15.58 -2.44 16.55
CA ASN A 234 -16.98 -2.67 16.90
C ASN A 234 -17.94 -2.16 15.82
N LYS A 235 -17.66 -0.98 15.24
CA LYS A 235 -18.42 -0.43 14.11
C LYS A 235 -18.30 -1.32 12.87
N LYS A 236 -17.11 -1.84 12.56
CA LYS A 236 -16.88 -2.79 11.47
C LYS A 236 -17.77 -4.01 11.64
N GLU A 237 -17.72 -4.68 12.79
CA GLU A 237 -18.54 -5.86 13.04
C GLU A 237 -20.04 -5.57 12.90
N ALA A 238 -20.50 -4.46 13.48
CA ALA A 238 -21.90 -4.05 13.41
C ALA A 238 -22.36 -3.78 11.97
N ARG A 239 -21.48 -3.29 11.10
CA ARG A 239 -21.75 -3.10 9.67
C ARG A 239 -21.74 -4.41 8.91
N LEU A 240 -20.73 -5.26 9.11
CA LEU A 240 -20.64 -6.56 8.45
C LEU A 240 -21.83 -7.46 8.78
N LYS A 241 -22.34 -7.44 10.02
CA LYS A 241 -23.55 -8.17 10.44
C LYS A 241 -24.81 -7.76 9.67
N LYS A 242 -24.86 -6.55 9.11
CA LYS A 242 -25.99 -6.04 8.31
C LYS A 242 -25.88 -6.39 6.83
N ILE A 243 -24.71 -6.83 6.36
CA ILE A 243 -24.49 -7.18 4.96
C ILE A 243 -24.85 -8.65 4.78
N PRO A 244 -25.85 -8.99 3.95
CA PRO A 244 -26.15 -10.38 3.66
C PRO A 244 -24.95 -11.02 2.95
N LYS A 245 -24.36 -12.06 3.56
CA LYS A 245 -23.16 -12.75 3.01
C LYS A 245 -23.39 -13.30 1.61
N ASP A 246 -24.62 -13.72 1.32
CA ASP A 246 -25.01 -14.20 0.00
C ASP A 246 -24.94 -13.09 -1.06
N LEU A 247 -25.24 -11.84 -0.68
CA LEU A 247 -25.25 -10.70 -1.61
C LEU A 247 -23.84 -10.37 -2.10
N ILE A 248 -22.84 -10.49 -1.21
CA ILE A 248 -21.43 -10.21 -1.53
C ILE A 248 -20.97 -11.08 -2.70
N HIS A 249 -21.35 -12.36 -2.72
CA HIS A 249 -20.91 -13.32 -3.74
C HIS A 249 -21.78 -13.34 -5.01
N GLN A 250 -22.91 -12.66 -5.01
CA GLN A 250 -23.88 -12.69 -6.11
C GLN A 250 -23.87 -11.43 -6.97
N LYS A 251 -23.61 -10.26 -6.38
CA LYS A 251 -23.69 -8.98 -7.08
C LYS A 251 -22.46 -8.14 -6.84
N ALA A 252 -21.96 -7.53 -7.92
CA ALA A 252 -20.97 -6.49 -7.81
C ALA A 252 -21.55 -5.30 -7.04
N THR A 253 -20.92 -4.96 -5.92
CA THR A 253 -21.27 -3.81 -5.08
C THR A 253 -19.99 -3.02 -4.78
N SER A 254 -20.11 -1.84 -4.17
CA SER A 254 -18.95 -1.05 -3.75
C SER A 254 -18.04 -1.79 -2.76
N LEU A 255 -18.51 -2.85 -2.10
CA LEU A 255 -17.69 -3.68 -1.20
C LEU A 255 -16.53 -4.37 -1.93
N LEU A 256 -16.63 -4.58 -3.25
CA LEU A 256 -15.53 -5.11 -4.05
C LEU A 256 -14.30 -4.20 -4.02
N TYR A 257 -14.44 -2.93 -3.64
CA TYR A 257 -13.32 -1.99 -3.52
C TYR A 257 -12.41 -2.25 -2.31
N SER A 258 -12.90 -2.97 -1.30
CA SER A 258 -12.26 -3.10 0.03
C SER A 258 -12.28 -4.54 0.56
N LEU A 259 -12.10 -5.53 -0.33
CA LEU A 259 -12.17 -6.96 0.03
C LEU A 259 -11.09 -7.37 1.04
N GLU A 260 -9.95 -6.68 1.03
CA GLU A 260 -8.85 -6.86 1.97
C GLU A 260 -9.21 -6.60 3.44
N GLY A 261 -10.30 -5.87 3.67
CA GLY A 261 -10.81 -5.62 5.02
C GLY A 261 -12.00 -6.50 5.43
N MET A 262 -12.59 -7.27 4.50
CA MET A 262 -13.86 -7.96 4.76
C MET A 262 -13.70 -9.20 5.66
N GLY A 263 -12.58 -9.93 5.54
CA GLY A 263 -12.40 -11.24 6.19
C GLY A 263 -13.40 -12.30 5.67
N ASP A 264 -13.21 -13.57 6.05
CA ASP A 264 -14.16 -14.70 5.84
C ASP A 264 -14.98 -14.68 4.53
N LEU A 265 -14.31 -14.55 3.38
CA LEU A 265 -14.93 -14.63 2.05
C LEU A 265 -14.71 -15.98 1.38
N GLU A 266 -15.65 -16.40 0.55
CA GLU A 266 -15.47 -17.53 -0.37
C GLU A 266 -14.76 -17.04 -1.64
N TRP A 267 -13.43 -16.92 -1.57
CA TRP A 267 -12.59 -16.30 -2.60
C TRP A 267 -12.83 -16.81 -4.03
N GLU A 268 -13.06 -18.11 -4.19
CA GLU A 268 -13.37 -18.71 -5.50
C GLU A 268 -14.70 -18.21 -6.09
N LYS A 269 -15.70 -17.94 -5.24
CA LYS A 269 -16.96 -17.34 -5.71
C LYS A 269 -16.75 -15.88 -6.11
N MET A 270 -15.77 -15.20 -5.51
CA MET A 270 -15.48 -13.79 -5.82
C MET A 270 -14.95 -13.59 -7.24
N LEU A 271 -14.24 -14.56 -7.80
CA LEU A 271 -13.75 -14.50 -9.18
C LEU A 271 -14.86 -14.32 -10.23
N LYS A 272 -16.11 -14.68 -9.90
CA LYS A 272 -17.29 -14.43 -10.76
C LYS A 272 -17.65 -12.95 -10.89
N LEU A 273 -17.19 -12.11 -9.96
CA LEU A 273 -17.44 -10.68 -9.92
C LEU A 273 -16.23 -9.85 -10.38
N GLN A 274 -15.14 -10.50 -10.81
CA GLN A 274 -13.96 -9.87 -11.34
C GLN A 274 -14.28 -9.09 -12.62
N PHE A 275 -13.66 -7.91 -12.78
CA PHE A 275 -13.82 -7.09 -13.97
C PHE A 275 -13.01 -7.63 -15.15
N VAL A 276 -13.32 -7.13 -16.35
CA VAL A 276 -12.70 -7.61 -17.61
C VAL A 276 -11.20 -7.35 -17.63
N ASP A 277 -10.74 -6.27 -17.00
CA ASP A 277 -9.33 -5.92 -16.84
C ASP A 277 -8.58 -6.79 -15.82
N GLY A 278 -9.30 -7.62 -15.06
CA GLY A 278 -8.76 -8.48 -14.00
C GLY A 278 -8.86 -7.88 -12.59
N SER A 279 -9.34 -6.65 -12.46
CA SER A 279 -9.47 -5.97 -11.18
C SER A 279 -10.71 -6.36 -10.40
N PHE A 280 -10.70 -6.03 -9.12
CA PHE A 280 -11.90 -5.92 -8.28
C PHE A 280 -12.23 -4.45 -8.07
N LEU A 281 -13.25 -3.97 -8.79
CA LEU A 281 -13.70 -2.57 -8.79
C LEU A 281 -12.54 -1.56 -8.97
N PHE A 282 -11.58 -1.88 -9.85
CA PHE A 282 -10.41 -1.05 -10.15
C PHE A 282 -9.46 -0.80 -8.97
N SER A 283 -9.63 -1.48 -7.82
CA SER A 283 -8.81 -1.33 -6.62
C SER A 283 -7.59 -2.24 -6.65
N PRO A 284 -6.34 -1.71 -6.66
CA PRO A 284 -5.14 -2.53 -6.55
C PRO A 284 -5.06 -3.31 -5.24
N ALA A 285 -5.37 -2.71 -4.10
CA ALA A 285 -5.37 -3.40 -2.80
C ALA A 285 -6.35 -4.58 -2.76
N SER A 286 -7.58 -4.38 -3.21
CA SER A 286 -8.60 -5.43 -3.26
C SER A 286 -8.18 -6.55 -4.22
N THR A 287 -7.67 -6.19 -5.40
CA THR A 287 -7.20 -7.15 -6.40
C THR A 287 -5.98 -7.95 -5.90
N ALA A 288 -5.04 -7.30 -5.22
CA ALA A 288 -3.90 -7.95 -4.59
C ALA A 288 -4.33 -8.92 -3.48
N CYS A 289 -5.33 -8.56 -2.68
CA CYS A 289 -5.89 -9.46 -1.68
C CYS A 289 -6.50 -10.72 -2.32
N VAL A 290 -7.35 -10.57 -3.33
CA VAL A 290 -7.94 -11.73 -4.02
C VAL A 290 -6.83 -12.58 -4.67
N PHE A 291 -5.81 -11.95 -5.26
CA PHE A 291 -4.68 -12.68 -5.81
C PHE A 291 -3.97 -13.54 -4.76
N MET A 292 -3.67 -12.98 -3.58
CA MET A 292 -3.01 -13.71 -2.49
C MET A 292 -3.80 -14.93 -2.01
N HIS A 293 -5.13 -14.95 -2.20
CA HIS A 293 -5.99 -16.07 -1.82
C HIS A 293 -6.27 -17.08 -2.94
N THR A 294 -6.23 -16.67 -4.21
CA THR A 294 -6.69 -17.48 -5.35
C THR A 294 -5.60 -17.83 -6.37
N ASN A 295 -4.49 -17.07 -6.38
CA ASN A 295 -3.49 -17.09 -7.44
C ASN A 295 -4.08 -16.83 -8.85
N ASP A 296 -5.19 -16.12 -8.95
CA ASP A 296 -5.82 -15.82 -10.24
C ASP A 296 -4.90 -14.98 -11.15
N ARG A 297 -4.71 -15.44 -12.39
CA ARG A 297 -3.77 -14.84 -13.34
C ARG A 297 -4.22 -13.48 -13.86
N LYS A 298 -5.54 -13.20 -13.89
CA LYS A 298 -6.04 -11.90 -14.34
C LYS A 298 -5.82 -10.83 -13.27
N CYS A 299 -5.96 -11.18 -11.99
CA CYS A 299 -5.58 -10.30 -10.89
C CYS A 299 -4.09 -9.91 -10.98
N LEU A 300 -3.21 -10.90 -11.18
CA LEU A 300 -1.78 -10.63 -11.36
C LEU A 300 -1.51 -9.71 -12.55
N LYS A 301 -2.15 -9.98 -13.69
CA LYS A 301 -1.98 -9.16 -14.89
C LYS A 301 -2.41 -7.72 -14.66
N PHE A 302 -3.51 -7.48 -13.93
CA PHE A 302 -3.93 -6.12 -13.56
C PHE A 302 -2.89 -5.40 -12.71
N ILE A 303 -2.27 -6.10 -11.74
CA ILE A 303 -1.26 -5.52 -10.83
C ILE A 303 0.07 -5.23 -11.56
N GLU A 304 0.39 -6.00 -12.61
CA GLU A 304 1.61 -5.85 -13.41
C GLU A 304 1.54 -4.73 -14.47
N CYS A 305 0.33 -4.27 -14.82
CA CYS A 305 0.10 -3.20 -15.79
C CYS A 305 0.45 -1.81 -15.23
#